data_AF-A0A1Y5SNT8-F1
#
_entry.id   AF-A0A1Y5SNT8-F1
#
_cell.length_a   1.000
_cell.length_b   1.000
_cell.length_c   1.000
_cell.angle_alpha   90.00
_cell.angle_beta   90.00
_cell.angle_gamma   90.00
#
_symmetry.space_group_name_H-M   'P 1'
#
loop_
_entity.id
_entity.type
_entity.pdbx_description
1 polymer ?
#
loop_
_entity_poly.entity_id
_entity_poly.type
_entity_poly.pdbx_seq_one_letter_code
_entity_poly.pdbx_strand_id
1 'polypeptide(L)'
;MITAYKLADAIGRKKISDTLGVGVTAVSNAVVRGHFPSSWFLAVQALAGDEVDCPPTLFNMREPYGVHRAAQHDQSDNGAA
;
A
#
# COMPACT_ATOMS: atom_id res chain seq x y z
N MET A 1 -1.23 -2.08 12.68
CA MET A 1 -0.56 -2.57 11.46
C MET A 1 -1.55 -3.40 10.66
N ILE A 2 -1.83 -2.98 9.42
CA ILE A 2 -2.67 -3.75 8.49
C ILE A 2 -1.85 -4.89 7.87
N THR A 3 -2.51 -6.02 7.58
CA THR A 3 -1.89 -7.21 6.98
C THR A 3 -2.55 -7.51 5.64
N ALA A 4 -1.93 -8.36 4.81
CA ALA A 4 -2.54 -8.80 3.56
C ALA A 4 -3.93 -9.44 3.77
N TYR A 5 -4.09 -10.19 4.87
CA TYR A 5 -5.40 -10.74 5.26
C TYR A 5 -6.43 -9.63 5.49
N LYS A 6 -6.12 -8.66 6.37
CA LYS A 6 -7.07 -7.59 6.72
C LYS A 6 -7.42 -6.71 5.52
N LEU A 7 -6.44 -6.40 4.67
CA LEU A 7 -6.67 -5.64 3.43
C LEU A 7 -7.60 -6.40 2.47
N ALA A 8 -7.33 -7.68 2.22
CA ALA A 8 -8.14 -8.48 1.31
C ALA A 8 -9.54 -8.79 1.84
N ASP A 9 -9.71 -8.87 3.15
CA ASP A 9 -11.00 -9.05 3.81
C ASP A 9 -11.84 -7.77 3.75
N ALA A 10 -11.22 -6.61 4.03
CA ALA A 10 -11.89 -5.30 3.96
C ALA A 10 -12.37 -4.95 2.54
N ILE A 11 -11.55 -5.21 1.51
CA ILE A 11 -11.90 -4.92 0.11
C ILE A 11 -12.83 -6.01 -0.47
N GLY A 12 -12.59 -7.26 -0.07
CA GLY A 12 -13.22 -8.45 -0.64
C GLY A 12 -12.37 -9.12 -1.73
N ARG A 13 -12.01 -10.38 -1.52
CA ARG A 13 -11.14 -11.16 -2.43
C ARG A 13 -11.70 -11.31 -3.84
N LYS A 14 -13.02 -11.46 -3.98
CA LYS A 14 -13.69 -11.55 -5.29
C LYS A 14 -13.57 -10.23 -6.05
N LYS A 15 -13.75 -9.09 -5.38
CA LYS A 15 -13.61 -7.76 -5.99
C LYS A 15 -12.17 -7.56 -6.51
N ILE A 16 -11.17 -7.89 -5.70
CA ILE A 16 -9.75 -7.87 -6.09
C ILE A 16 -9.50 -8.78 -7.31
N SER A 17 -10.04 -10.00 -7.28
CA SER A 17 -9.94 -10.98 -8.35
C SER A 17 -10.51 -10.43 -9.67
N ASP A 18 -11.74 -9.92 -9.63
CA ASP A 18 -12.46 -9.39 -10.78
C ASP A 18 -11.72 -8.17 -11.38
N THR A 19 -11.22 -7.26 -10.53
CA THR A 19 -10.48 -6.07 -10.99
C THR A 19 -9.11 -6.40 -11.59
N LEU A 20 -8.41 -7.39 -11.06
CA LEU A 20 -7.07 -7.77 -11.55
C LEU A 20 -7.13 -8.76 -12.72
N GLY A 21 -8.29 -9.37 -13.00
CA GLY A 21 -8.41 -10.43 -14.01
C GLY A 21 -7.66 -11.71 -13.62
N VAL A 22 -7.46 -11.96 -12.33
CA VAL A 22 -6.81 -13.18 -11.79
C VAL A 22 -7.86 -14.04 -11.10
N GLY A 23 -7.52 -15.30 -10.79
CA GLY A 23 -8.42 -16.16 -9.99
C GLY A 23 -8.43 -15.81 -8.49
N VAL A 24 -9.56 -16.05 -7.82
CA VAL A 24 -9.72 -15.81 -6.36
C VAL A 24 -8.70 -16.62 -5.55
N THR A 25 -8.31 -17.79 -6.04
CA THR A 25 -7.24 -18.61 -5.45
C THR A 25 -5.89 -17.90 -5.48
N ALA A 26 -5.57 -17.14 -6.54
CA ALA A 26 -4.33 -16.37 -6.61
C ALA A 26 -4.30 -15.26 -5.55
N VAL A 27 -5.43 -14.58 -5.34
CA VAL A 27 -5.60 -13.62 -4.24
C VAL A 27 -5.42 -14.30 -2.89
N SER A 28 -6.03 -15.46 -2.69
CA SER A 28 -5.89 -16.23 -1.44
C SER A 28 -4.45 -16.70 -1.21
N ASN A 29 -3.73 -17.11 -2.26
CA ASN A 29 -2.32 -17.48 -2.17
C ASN A 29 -1.44 -16.28 -1.76
N ALA A 30 -1.71 -15.08 -2.28
CA ALA A 30 -1.01 -13.87 -1.86
C ALA A 30 -1.27 -13.54 -0.38
N VAL A 31 -2.53 -13.66 0.06
CA VAL A 31 -2.90 -13.48 1.48
C VAL A 31 -2.17 -14.46 2.38
N VAL A 32 -2.11 -15.75 2.03
CA VAL A 32 -1.37 -16.77 2.79
C VAL A 32 0.14 -16.47 2.84
N ARG A 33 0.71 -15.96 1.75
CA ARG A 33 2.12 -15.52 1.70
C ARG A 33 2.39 -14.25 2.52
N GLY A 34 1.36 -13.52 2.93
CA GLY A 34 1.45 -12.29 3.70
C GLY A 34 1.75 -11.03 2.87
N HIS A 35 1.89 -11.14 1.55
CA HIS A 35 2.15 -10.01 0.65
C HIS A 35 1.50 -10.21 -0.73
N PHE A 36 1.25 -9.13 -1.44
CA PHE A 36 0.79 -9.12 -2.83
C PHE A 36 1.96 -8.88 -3.81
N PRO A 37 1.81 -9.29 -5.08
CA PRO A 37 2.70 -8.83 -6.14
C PRO A 37 2.69 -7.31 -6.29
N SER A 38 3.85 -6.71 -6.56
CA SER A 38 3.98 -5.24 -6.73
C SER A 38 3.09 -4.68 -7.84
N SER A 39 2.90 -5.43 -8.93
CA SER A 39 2.04 -5.04 -10.05
C SER A 39 0.56 -4.87 -9.68
N TRP A 40 0.12 -5.37 -8.53
CA TRP A 40 -1.27 -5.26 -8.10
C TRP A 40 -1.59 -3.96 -7.34
N PHE A 41 -0.56 -3.20 -6.95
CA PHE A 41 -0.71 -2.08 -6.03
C PHE A 41 -1.73 -1.04 -6.48
N LEU A 42 -1.61 -0.51 -7.70
CA LEU A 42 -2.49 0.56 -8.17
C LEU A 42 -3.96 0.14 -8.22
N ALA A 43 -4.23 -1.10 -8.66
CA ALA A 43 -5.58 -1.63 -8.70
C ALA A 43 -6.16 -1.83 -7.30
N VAL A 44 -5.38 -2.42 -6.38
CA VAL A 44 -5.83 -2.67 -5.00
C VAL A 44 -5.96 -1.36 -4.22
N GLN A 45 -5.07 -0.38 -4.44
CA GLN A 45 -5.17 0.96 -3.85
C GLN A 45 -6.43 1.68 -4.33
N ALA A 46 -6.75 1.62 -5.62
CA ALA A 46 -7.99 2.20 -6.15
C ALA A 46 -9.24 1.54 -5.55
N LEU A 47 -9.19 0.23 -5.27
CA LEU A 47 -10.28 -0.49 -4.61
C LEU A 47 -10.41 -0.18 -3.11
N ALA A 48 -9.29 0.08 -2.45
CA ALA A 48 -9.21 0.43 -1.04
C ALA A 48 -9.80 1.83 -0.79
N GLY A 49 -9.55 2.77 -1.72
CA GLY A 49 -9.96 4.16 -1.57
C GLY A 49 -9.35 4.80 -0.32
N ASP A 50 -10.06 5.77 0.25
CA ASP A 50 -9.63 6.46 1.47
C ASP A 50 -10.05 5.72 2.75
N GLU A 51 -10.89 4.69 2.64
CA GLU A 51 -11.50 3.99 3.77
C GLU A 51 -10.61 2.86 4.33
N VAL A 52 -9.72 2.32 3.50
CA VAL A 52 -8.87 1.17 3.85
C VAL A 52 -7.41 1.51 3.62
N ASP A 53 -6.61 1.42 4.68
CA ASP A 53 -5.17 1.63 4.60
C ASP A 53 -4.51 0.60 3.67
N CYS A 54 -3.80 1.07 2.64
CA CYS A 54 -3.18 0.23 1.61
C CYS A 54 -1.68 0.57 1.47
N PRO A 55 -0.86 0.19 2.46
CA PRO A 55 0.55 0.56 2.47
C PRO A 55 1.33 -0.19 1.37
N PRO A 56 2.22 0.49 0.63
CA PRO A 56 3.05 -0.13 -0.42
C PRO A 56 3.91 -1.31 0.07
N THR A 57 4.22 -1.35 1.37
CA THR A 57 5.00 -2.43 1.99
C THR A 57 4.33 -3.80 1.91
N LEU A 58 3.00 -3.86 1.78
CA LEU A 58 2.28 -5.11 1.50
C LEU A 58 2.48 -5.64 0.08
N PHE A 59 3.07 -4.85 -0.81
CA PHE A 59 3.25 -5.16 -2.23
C PHE A 59 4.73 -5.37 -2.59
N ASN A 60 5.57 -5.73 -1.60
CA ASN A 60 7.03 -5.83 -1.73
C ASN A 60 7.70 -4.53 -2.22
N MET A 61 7.04 -3.39 -2.07
CA MET A 61 7.62 -2.08 -2.37
C MET A 61 8.38 -1.58 -1.16
N ARG A 62 9.53 -0.95 -1.42
CA ARG A 62 10.30 -0.27 -0.39
C ARG A 62 9.70 1.11 -0.15
N GLU A 63 9.68 1.54 1.10
CA GLU A 63 9.45 2.96 1.37
C GLU A 63 10.62 3.78 0.78
N PRO A 64 10.33 4.92 0.15
CA PRO A 64 11.38 5.80 -0.36
C PRO A 64 12.28 6.26 0.79
N TYR A 65 13.55 5.81 0.77
CA TYR A 65 14.58 6.30 1.67
C TYR A 65 14.75 7.81 1.43
N GLY A 66 14.35 8.65 2.40
CA GLY A 66 14.70 10.07 2.43
C GLY A 66 13.54 11.07 2.60
N VAL A 67 12.27 10.64 2.61
CA VAL A 67 11.16 11.61 2.74
C VAL A 67 11.06 12.23 4.14
N HIS A 68 11.71 11.64 5.15
CA HIS A 68 11.81 12.23 6.49
C HIS A 68 12.88 13.32 6.65
N ARG A 69 13.76 13.56 5.67
CA ARG A 69 14.86 14.55 5.80
C ARG A 69 14.53 15.94 5.25
N ALA A 70 13.47 16.06 4.44
CA ALA A 70 13.14 17.33 3.78
C ALA A 70 12.27 18.28 4.63
N ALA A 71 11.63 17.79 5.70
CA ALA A 71 10.70 18.60 6.50
C ALA A 71 11.36 19.35 7.69
N GLN A 72 12.68 19.29 7.88
CA GLN A 72 13.36 19.87 9.05
C GLN A 72 14.36 20.99 8.74
N HIS A 73 14.40 21.52 7.50
CA HIS A 73 15.45 22.47 7.09
C HIS A 73 14.92 23.75 6.42
N ASP A 74 13.77 24.26 6.86
CA ASP A 74 13.20 25.54 6.37
C ASP A 74 12.85 26.52 7.50
N GLN A 75 13.62 26.51 8.60
CA GLN A 75 13.44 27.49 9.67
C GLN A 75 14.77 27.92 10.29
N SER A 76 15.60 28.57 9.48
CA SER A 76 16.67 29.43 9.97
C SER A 76 17.08 30.42 8.88
N ASP A 77 16.18 31.35 8.58
CA ASP A 77 16.56 32.67 8.10
C ASP A 77 15.75 33.70 8.87
N ASN A 78 16.32 34.17 9.99
CA ASN A 78 15.91 35.45 10.58
C ASN A 78 17.05 36.04 11.44
N GLY A 79 17.70 37.07 10.89
CA GLY A 79 18.20 38.20 11.67
C GLY A 79 19.70 38.19 11.99
N ALA A 80 20.47 38.94 11.20
CA ALA A 80 21.52 39.81 11.73
C ALA A 80 21.67 41.02 10.82
N ALA A 81 21.34 42.19 11.39
CA ALA A 81 21.55 43.53 10.85
C ALA A 81 23.04 43.93 10.88
#